data_AF-B5JVR3-F1
#
_entry.id   AF-B5JVR3-F1
#
_cell.length_a   1.000
_cell.length_b   1.000
_cell.length_c   1.000
_cell.angle_alpha   90.00
_cell.angle_beta   90.00
_cell.angle_gamma   90.00
#
_symmetry.space_group_name_H-M   'P 1'
#
loop_
_entity.id
_entity.type
_entity.pdbx_description
1 polymer ?
#
loop_
_entity_poly.entity_id
_entity_poly.type
_entity_poly.pdbx_seq_one_letter_code
_entity_poly.pdbx_strand_id
1 'polypeptide(L)'
;MTLSRSNILIGTAAALLATTSLVIASNTSREAQVQDTPKQASQHTQSIVLGSGCFWGAEKGYEALPGVVDAVSGYADGRGLEPTYKTITQFKHRMNPDNFAEVVKVTYNTQMLSTDALLKHFFEHHDPTQKNRQGNDIGTQYRSTILYSNEEQGQAAQRLKGQFQELLSKAGYGEIKTTIKPLQQFHPAETYHQDYIKKNPNGYCPDHSTGVTFEKSQQPSVDNSALLKGQHILVLEAEHCPYCEQFRQDVANDYQGSIPMSFRKANELEGLKLATPTWATPTLYFLEDGKEQAGHQGYMSPEAFYKTLKQFKNGSSAQ
;
A
#
# COMPACT_ATOMS: atom_id res chain seq x y z
N MET A 1 65.08 0.70 44.65
CA MET A 1 65.58 -0.05 45.82
C MET A 1 64.92 0.51 47.06
N THR A 2 64.49 -0.38 47.96
CA THR A 2 64.10 -0.18 49.37
C THR A 2 62.87 0.71 49.64
N LEU A 3 61.72 0.13 50.03
CA LEU A 3 61.30 -0.25 51.41
C LEU A 3 61.06 1.01 52.27
N SER A 4 60.09 1.16 53.16
CA SER A 4 59.04 0.31 53.74
C SER A 4 58.65 1.00 55.06
N ARG A 5 57.35 1.10 55.39
CA ARG A 5 56.76 1.09 56.77
C ARG A 5 57.20 2.25 57.71
N SER A 6 56.52 2.64 58.77
CA SER A 6 55.17 2.49 59.36
C SER A 6 55.20 3.42 60.58
N ASN A 7 54.10 4.09 60.94
CA ASN A 7 53.85 4.63 62.30
C ASN A 7 52.43 4.18 62.68
N ILE A 8 52.22 3.24 63.62
CA ILE A 8 52.21 3.39 65.10
C ILE A 8 51.07 4.34 65.53
N LEU A 9 49.92 3.79 65.95
CA LEU A 9 49.43 3.62 67.36
C LEU A 9 48.69 4.93 67.78
N ILE A 10 47.53 5.01 68.44
CA ILE A 10 47.02 4.41 69.70
C ILE A 10 45.51 4.77 69.84
N GLY A 11 44.73 3.87 70.45
CA GLY A 11 43.65 4.21 71.41
C GLY A 11 42.26 4.50 70.82
N THR A 12 41.14 4.22 71.46
CA THR A 12 40.80 3.73 72.81
C THR A 12 39.32 3.34 72.75
N ALA A 13 38.91 2.36 73.53
CA ALA A 13 37.52 1.91 73.64
C ALA A 13 36.61 2.94 74.31
N ALA A 14 35.32 2.98 73.93
CA ALA A 14 34.16 2.83 74.84
C ALA A 14 32.82 3.17 74.15
N ALA A 15 31.99 2.14 74.02
CA ALA A 15 30.58 2.01 74.40
C ALA A 15 29.49 3.07 74.06
N LEU A 16 28.33 2.47 73.72
CA LEU A 16 26.95 2.90 73.97
C LEU A 16 26.26 3.87 72.99
N LEU A 17 25.33 3.35 72.17
CA LEU A 17 23.88 3.43 72.40
C LEU A 17 23.15 2.96 71.13
N ALA A 18 22.38 1.87 71.27
CA ALA A 18 21.49 1.38 70.23
C ALA A 18 20.23 2.24 70.17
N THR A 19 19.97 2.86 69.01
CA THR A 19 18.67 3.43 68.67
C THR A 19 18.12 2.70 67.44
N THR A 20 17.23 1.75 67.69
CA THR A 20 16.44 1.08 66.66
C THR A 20 15.43 2.07 66.08
N SER A 21 15.74 2.64 64.92
CA SER A 21 14.76 3.37 64.11
C SER A 21 13.94 2.36 63.30
N LEU A 22 12.66 2.25 63.66
CA LEU A 22 11.65 1.47 62.94
C LEU A 22 11.33 2.18 61.61
N VAL A 23 11.90 1.70 60.50
CA VAL A 23 11.54 2.18 59.17
C VAL A 23 10.23 1.51 58.75
N ILE A 24 9.13 2.26 58.83
CA ILE A 24 7.85 1.86 58.24
C ILE A 24 7.97 2.08 56.73
N ALA A 25 8.25 1.03 55.99
CA ALA A 25 8.17 1.04 54.53
C ALA A 25 6.69 1.12 54.13
N SER A 26 6.27 2.28 53.66
CA SER A 26 4.94 2.49 53.06
C SER A 26 4.92 1.83 51.68
N ASN A 27 4.21 0.70 51.56
CA ASN A 27 3.86 0.08 50.29
C ASN A 27 2.94 1.03 49.51
N THR A 28 3.54 1.86 48.66
CA THR A 28 2.81 2.55 47.60
C THR A 28 2.89 1.70 46.35
N SER A 29 1.83 0.95 46.10
CA SER A 29 1.58 0.26 44.83
C SER A 29 1.60 1.32 43.72
N ARG A 30 2.68 1.37 42.94
CA ARG A 30 2.71 2.10 41.67
C ARG A 30 1.78 1.36 40.71
N GLU A 31 0.55 1.86 40.58
CA GLU A 31 -0.27 1.58 39.40
C GLU A 31 0.52 2.05 38.17
N ALA A 32 1.00 1.09 37.39
CA ALA A 32 1.57 1.37 36.08
C ALA A 32 0.45 1.91 35.20
N GLN A 33 0.46 3.21 34.97
CA GLN A 33 -0.37 3.88 33.97
C GLN A 33 0.01 3.30 32.59
N VAL A 34 -0.81 2.38 32.09
CA VAL A 34 -0.72 1.89 30.71
C VAL A 34 -1.16 3.04 29.82
N GLN A 35 -0.20 3.74 29.22
CA GLN A 35 -0.48 4.69 28.15
C GLN A 35 -0.92 3.92 26.91
N ASP A 36 -2.23 3.86 26.71
CA ASP A 36 -2.85 3.38 25.49
C ASP A 36 -2.51 4.36 24.36
N THR A 37 -1.39 4.09 23.69
CA THR A 37 -0.96 4.88 22.55
C THR A 37 -1.77 4.40 21.35
N PRO A 38 -2.53 5.26 20.64
CA PRO A 38 -3.31 4.83 19.49
C PRO A 38 -2.37 4.19 18.46
N LYS A 39 -2.46 2.87 18.32
CA LYS A 39 -1.64 2.09 17.39
C LYS A 39 -2.09 2.49 15.99
N GLN A 40 -1.25 3.23 15.26
CA GLN A 40 -1.55 3.74 13.92
C GLN A 40 -1.96 2.59 12.98
N ALA A 41 -3.02 2.81 12.21
CA ALA A 41 -3.51 1.87 11.20
C ALA A 41 -2.41 1.48 10.21
N SER A 42 -2.38 0.20 9.79
CA SER A 42 -1.45 -0.27 8.77
C SER A 42 -1.74 0.40 7.42
N GLN A 43 -0.72 1.03 6.84
CA GLN A 43 -0.77 1.55 5.47
C GLN A 43 -0.66 0.38 4.50
N HIS A 44 -1.75 -0.01 3.84
CA HIS A 44 -1.76 -1.08 2.82
C HIS A 44 -1.32 -0.57 1.45
N THR A 45 -0.23 0.20 1.41
CA THR A 45 0.28 0.76 0.15
C THR A 45 1.52 0.00 -0.32
N GLN A 46 1.58 -0.25 -1.62
CA GLN A 46 2.76 -0.77 -2.30
C GLN A 46 3.12 0.15 -3.47
N SER A 47 4.34 0.03 -3.98
CA SER A 47 4.73 0.70 -5.21
C SER A 47 5.46 -0.23 -6.17
N ILE A 48 5.31 0.05 -7.46
CA ILE A 48 5.97 -0.63 -8.57
C ILE A 48 6.33 0.41 -9.64
N VAL A 49 7.43 0.22 -10.36
CA VAL A 49 7.89 1.15 -11.40
C VAL A 49 7.71 0.50 -12.77
N LEU A 50 6.96 1.17 -13.64
CA LEU A 50 6.47 0.62 -14.91
C LEU A 50 6.85 1.55 -16.07
N GLY A 51 7.55 1.04 -17.07
CA GLY A 51 7.87 1.76 -18.32
C GLY A 51 7.15 1.14 -19.50
N SER A 52 6.35 1.93 -20.21
CA SER A 52 5.48 1.46 -21.30
C SER A 52 5.51 2.37 -22.55
N GLY A 53 6.51 3.26 -22.66
CA GLY A 53 6.62 4.26 -23.72
C GLY A 53 6.73 5.66 -23.12
N CYS A 54 6.14 6.66 -23.78
CA CYS A 54 6.05 8.02 -23.24
C CYS A 54 5.31 8.01 -21.88
N PHE A 55 5.98 8.49 -20.83
CA PHE A 55 5.43 8.46 -19.47
C PHE A 55 4.21 9.35 -19.25
N TRP A 56 3.91 10.34 -20.12
CA TRP A 56 2.78 11.24 -19.93
C TRP A 56 1.44 10.56 -20.11
N GLY A 57 1.33 9.72 -21.14
CA GLY A 57 0.14 8.90 -21.36
C GLY A 57 0.01 7.80 -20.32
N ALA A 58 1.13 7.19 -19.94
CA ALA A 58 1.17 6.15 -18.93
C ALA A 58 0.73 6.68 -17.55
N GLU A 59 1.28 7.81 -17.10
CA GLU A 59 0.94 8.47 -15.83
C GLU A 59 -0.57 8.72 -15.73
N LYS A 60 -1.14 9.38 -16.75
CA LYS A 60 -2.59 9.60 -16.83
C LYS A 60 -3.39 8.29 -16.76
N GLY A 61 -2.92 7.22 -17.40
CA GLY A 61 -3.56 5.91 -17.36
C GLY A 61 -3.62 5.33 -15.96
N TYR A 62 -2.52 5.41 -15.21
CA TYR A 62 -2.46 4.95 -13.82
C TYR A 62 -3.24 5.83 -12.85
N GLU A 63 -3.18 7.16 -13.00
CA GLU A 63 -3.96 8.10 -12.17
C GLU A 63 -5.47 7.84 -12.23
N ALA A 64 -5.95 7.32 -13.36
CA ALA A 64 -7.37 7.01 -13.57
C ALA A 64 -7.82 5.71 -12.89
N LEU A 65 -6.91 4.86 -12.41
CA LEU A 65 -7.24 3.58 -11.80
C LEU A 65 -7.72 3.73 -10.35
N PRO A 66 -8.92 3.23 -10.00
CA PRO A 66 -9.34 3.15 -8.61
C PRO A 66 -8.35 2.35 -7.77
N GLY A 67 -7.91 2.93 -6.65
CA GLY A 67 -6.91 2.33 -5.77
C GLY A 67 -5.48 2.79 -6.02
N VAL A 68 -5.18 3.52 -7.11
CA VAL A 68 -3.92 4.25 -7.22
C VAL A 68 -3.96 5.46 -6.29
N VAL A 69 -2.91 5.61 -5.49
CA VAL A 69 -2.72 6.70 -4.51
C VAL A 69 -1.88 7.81 -5.11
N ASP A 70 -0.84 7.45 -5.87
CA ASP A 70 0.09 8.39 -6.49
C ASP A 70 0.73 7.76 -7.73
N ALA A 71 0.99 8.58 -8.75
CA ALA A 71 1.67 8.17 -9.97
C ALA A 71 2.71 9.25 -10.32
N VAL A 72 3.99 8.88 -10.33
CA VAL A 72 5.09 9.84 -10.53
C VAL A 72 5.91 9.45 -11.75
N SER A 73 5.91 10.31 -12.76
CA SER A 73 6.78 10.20 -13.93
C SER A 73 8.26 10.32 -13.53
N GLY A 74 9.12 9.50 -14.13
CA GLY A 74 10.53 9.47 -13.80
C GLY A 74 11.39 8.65 -14.74
N TYR A 75 12.65 8.50 -14.31
CA TYR A 75 13.71 7.79 -15.02
C TYR A 75 14.23 6.66 -14.13
N ALA A 76 14.30 5.46 -14.69
CA ALA A 76 14.88 4.31 -14.00
C ALA A 76 15.60 3.40 -14.99
N ASP A 77 16.29 2.41 -14.45
CA ASP A 77 16.94 1.37 -15.25
C ASP A 77 18.05 1.85 -16.21
N GLY A 78 18.66 3.00 -15.91
CA GLY A 78 19.83 3.50 -16.62
C GLY A 78 21.05 3.56 -15.70
N ARG A 79 22.20 3.85 -16.30
CA ARG A 79 23.46 4.04 -15.58
C ARG A 79 24.43 4.91 -16.37
N GLY A 80 25.36 5.56 -15.68
CA GLY A 80 26.43 6.33 -16.31
C GLY A 80 25.98 7.58 -17.06
N LEU A 81 24.72 8.00 -16.91
CA LEU A 81 24.15 9.22 -17.47
C LEU A 81 23.46 10.02 -16.36
N GLU A 82 23.34 11.32 -16.56
CA GLU A 82 22.48 12.16 -15.73
C GLU A 82 21.00 11.86 -16.04
N PRO A 83 20.18 11.48 -15.05
CA PRO A 83 18.79 11.09 -15.25
C PRO A 83 17.89 12.34 -15.40
N THR A 84 18.03 13.03 -16.53
CA THR A 84 17.23 14.21 -16.90
C THR A 84 16.66 14.04 -18.29
N TYR A 85 15.51 14.64 -18.56
CA TYR A 85 14.86 14.54 -19.88
C TYR A 85 15.81 14.95 -21.00
N LYS A 86 16.52 16.06 -20.78
CA LYS A 86 17.47 16.65 -21.72
C LYS A 86 18.63 15.71 -22.05
N THR A 87 19.05 14.86 -21.13
CA THR A 87 20.13 13.90 -21.35
C THR A 87 19.60 12.65 -22.05
N ILE A 88 18.53 12.05 -21.54
CA ILE A 88 18.08 10.74 -22.01
C ILE A 88 17.49 10.77 -23.42
N THR A 89 16.99 11.92 -23.87
CA THR A 89 16.42 12.12 -25.22
C THR A 89 17.45 12.53 -26.28
N GLN A 90 18.72 12.74 -25.90
CA GLN A 90 19.74 13.11 -26.88
C GLN A 90 19.91 12.01 -27.92
N PHE A 91 20.00 12.40 -29.19
CA PHE A 91 20.11 11.46 -30.30
C PHE A 91 21.25 10.44 -30.13
N LYS A 92 22.39 10.85 -29.58
CA LYS A 92 23.54 9.96 -29.30
C LYS A 92 23.23 8.85 -28.28
N HIS A 93 22.21 9.02 -27.45
CA HIS A 93 21.77 8.05 -26.43
C HIS A 93 20.56 7.23 -26.86
N ARG A 94 19.95 7.53 -28.02
CA ARG A 94 18.72 6.89 -28.52
C ARG A 94 18.76 5.36 -28.50
N MET A 95 19.89 4.75 -28.84
CA MET A 95 20.06 3.28 -28.84
C MET A 95 21.05 2.80 -27.79
N ASN A 96 21.41 3.65 -26.82
CA ASN A 96 22.32 3.27 -25.74
C ASN A 96 21.61 2.31 -24.77
N PRO A 97 22.09 1.07 -24.60
CA PRO A 97 21.49 0.11 -23.66
C PRO A 97 21.60 0.56 -22.20
N ASP A 98 22.52 1.47 -21.88
CA ASP A 98 22.70 2.04 -20.53
C ASP A 98 21.81 3.27 -20.29
N ASN A 99 21.03 3.70 -21.29
CA ASN A 99 20.13 4.85 -21.13
C ASN A 99 18.99 4.54 -20.16
N PHE A 100 18.53 5.56 -19.43
CA PHE A 100 17.35 5.41 -18.59
C PHE A 100 16.10 5.20 -19.43
N ALA A 101 15.15 4.42 -18.90
CA ALA A 101 13.79 4.34 -19.40
C ALA A 101 12.94 5.46 -18.81
N GLU A 102 12.04 6.02 -19.61
CA GLU A 102 10.87 6.72 -19.09
C GLU A 102 9.95 5.70 -18.40
N VAL A 103 9.61 5.99 -17.15
CA VAL A 103 8.83 5.10 -16.29
C VAL A 103 7.88 5.92 -15.42
N VAL A 104 6.86 5.25 -14.88
CA VAL A 104 5.98 5.79 -13.85
C VAL A 104 6.12 4.93 -12.61
N LYS A 105 6.41 5.56 -11.46
CA LYS A 105 6.30 4.93 -10.15
C LYS A 105 4.85 5.01 -9.70
N VAL A 106 4.16 3.88 -9.68
CA VAL A 106 2.77 3.78 -9.25
C VAL A 106 2.72 3.33 -7.80
N THR A 107 2.17 4.16 -6.93
CA THR A 107 1.85 3.82 -5.54
C THR A 107 0.36 3.52 -5.46
N TYR A 108 -0.01 2.36 -4.92
CA TYR A 108 -1.39 1.89 -4.91
C TYR A 108 -1.76 1.23 -3.59
N ASN A 109 -3.03 1.33 -3.22
CA ASN A 109 -3.63 0.64 -2.09
C ASN A 109 -3.96 -0.79 -2.50
N THR A 110 -3.27 -1.76 -1.91
CA THR A 110 -3.40 -3.19 -2.24
C THR A 110 -4.76 -3.78 -1.90
N GLN A 111 -5.57 -3.08 -1.09
CA GLN A 111 -6.96 -3.50 -0.80
C GLN A 111 -7.94 -3.16 -1.92
N MET A 112 -7.64 -2.11 -2.69
CA MET A 112 -8.50 -1.63 -3.77
C MET A 112 -8.01 -2.11 -5.13
N LEU A 113 -6.69 -2.16 -5.31
CA LEU A 113 -6.05 -2.54 -6.56
C LEU A 113 -4.99 -3.62 -6.27
N SER A 114 -5.19 -4.81 -6.80
CA SER A 114 -4.18 -5.86 -6.70
C SER A 114 -3.01 -5.60 -7.65
N THR A 115 -1.83 -6.12 -7.30
CA THR A 115 -0.66 -6.12 -8.20
C THR A 115 -0.99 -6.75 -9.55
N ASP A 116 -1.77 -7.84 -9.56
CA ASP A 116 -2.22 -8.50 -10.78
C ASP A 116 -3.05 -7.57 -11.66
N ALA A 117 -4.02 -6.85 -11.09
CA ALA A 117 -4.88 -5.93 -11.84
C ALA A 117 -4.07 -4.75 -12.41
N LEU A 118 -3.14 -4.19 -11.63
CA LEU A 118 -2.24 -3.12 -12.09
C LEU A 118 -1.33 -3.60 -13.23
N LEU A 119 -0.75 -4.79 -13.13
CA LEU A 119 0.11 -5.37 -14.16
C LEU A 119 -0.67 -5.76 -15.43
N LYS A 120 -1.93 -6.21 -15.29
CA LYS A 120 -2.80 -6.42 -16.44
C LYS A 120 -3.05 -5.11 -17.18
N HIS A 121 -3.39 -4.04 -16.45
CA HIS A 121 -3.53 -2.71 -17.04
C HIS A 121 -2.25 -2.30 -17.79
N PHE A 122 -1.07 -2.48 -17.19
CA PHE A 122 0.21 -2.22 -17.85
C PHE A 122 0.33 -2.93 -19.21
N PHE A 123 0.10 -4.24 -19.27
CA PHE A 123 0.23 -5.01 -20.52
C PHE A 123 -0.80 -4.63 -21.59
N GLU A 124 -2.00 -4.23 -21.17
CA GLU A 124 -3.10 -3.87 -22.08
C GLU A 124 -2.94 -2.48 -22.71
N HIS A 125 -2.20 -1.57 -22.07
CA HIS A 125 -2.15 -0.15 -22.47
C HIS A 125 -0.89 0.23 -23.27
N HIS A 126 -0.15 -0.74 -23.80
CA HIS A 126 0.94 -0.50 -24.75
C HIS A 126 1.18 -1.73 -25.64
N ASP A 127 2.09 -1.64 -26.62
CA ASP A 127 2.59 -2.79 -27.37
C ASP A 127 3.87 -3.31 -26.71
N PRO A 128 3.81 -4.40 -25.93
CA PRO A 128 4.97 -4.94 -25.24
C PRO A 128 5.89 -5.74 -26.16
N THR A 129 5.57 -5.91 -27.45
CA THR A 129 6.39 -6.66 -28.42
C THR A 129 7.41 -5.78 -29.14
N GLN A 130 7.31 -4.47 -28.95
CA GLN A 130 8.24 -3.50 -29.53
C GLN A 130 9.51 -3.37 -28.69
N LYS A 131 10.65 -3.68 -29.29
CA LYS A 131 11.96 -3.50 -28.66
C LYS A 131 12.42 -2.06 -28.81
N ASN A 132 12.72 -1.38 -27.70
CA ASN A 132 13.26 0.00 -27.67
C ASN A 132 12.44 0.99 -28.51
N ARG A 133 11.12 0.83 -28.47
CA ARG A 133 10.16 1.64 -29.21
C ARG A 133 8.78 1.51 -28.59
N GLN A 134 8.00 2.57 -28.65
CA GLN A 134 6.55 2.49 -28.55
C GLN A 134 5.90 3.35 -29.65
N GLY A 135 5.21 2.72 -30.58
CA GLY A 135 4.66 3.39 -31.77
C GLY A 135 5.73 4.19 -32.53
N ASN A 136 5.57 5.52 -32.56
CA ASN A 136 6.51 6.43 -33.23
C ASN A 136 7.67 6.88 -32.32
N ASP A 137 7.58 6.63 -31.01
CA ASP A 137 8.61 6.97 -30.03
C ASP A 137 9.70 5.90 -30.04
N ILE A 138 10.81 6.18 -30.73
CA ILE A 138 11.87 5.21 -30.98
C ILE A 138 13.11 5.56 -30.16
N GLY A 139 13.47 4.67 -29.25
CA GLY A 139 14.69 4.74 -28.46
C GLY A 139 14.63 3.82 -27.24
N THR A 140 15.80 3.50 -26.68
CA THR A 140 15.90 2.67 -25.47
C THR A 140 15.15 3.28 -24.31
N GLN A 141 14.99 4.60 -24.25
CA GLN A 141 14.20 5.26 -23.22
C GLN A 141 12.69 4.92 -23.26
N TYR A 142 12.16 4.48 -24.40
CA TYR A 142 10.75 4.10 -24.56
C TYR A 142 10.50 2.59 -24.47
N ARG A 143 11.47 1.84 -23.95
CA ARG A 143 11.37 0.37 -23.84
C ARG A 143 10.33 -0.04 -22.79
N SER A 144 9.66 -1.17 -23.04
CA SER A 144 8.80 -1.82 -22.05
C SER A 144 9.63 -2.43 -20.91
N THR A 145 9.34 -2.06 -19.66
CA THR A 145 10.05 -2.56 -18.47
C THR A 145 9.15 -2.57 -17.23
N ILE A 146 9.32 -3.57 -16.37
CA ILE A 146 8.70 -3.69 -15.05
C ILE A 146 9.83 -3.82 -14.04
N LEU A 147 9.87 -2.87 -13.10
CA LEU A 147 10.86 -2.81 -12.04
C LEU A 147 10.14 -3.02 -10.69
N TYR A 148 10.30 -4.21 -10.12
CA TYR A 148 9.56 -4.63 -8.94
C TYR A 148 10.28 -4.26 -7.62
N SER A 149 9.50 -4.08 -6.56
CA SER A 149 9.99 -3.73 -5.21
C SER A 149 10.09 -4.95 -4.28
N ASN A 150 9.39 -6.04 -4.59
CA ASN A 150 9.43 -7.31 -3.86
C ASN A 150 9.28 -8.51 -4.82
N GLU A 151 9.62 -9.70 -4.34
CA GLU A 151 9.63 -10.91 -5.16
C GLU A 151 8.23 -11.37 -5.58
N GLU A 152 7.20 -11.10 -4.76
CA GLU A 152 5.80 -11.41 -5.11
C GLU A 152 5.36 -10.66 -6.37
N GLN A 153 5.72 -9.37 -6.49
CA GLN A 153 5.50 -8.57 -7.69
C GLN A 153 6.28 -9.14 -8.90
N GLY A 154 7.53 -9.57 -8.70
CA GLY A 154 8.34 -10.19 -9.74
C GLY A 154 7.71 -11.47 -10.29
N GLN A 155 7.23 -12.35 -9.40
CA GLN A 155 6.54 -13.58 -9.77
C GLN A 155 5.22 -13.31 -10.50
N ALA A 156 4.41 -12.36 -10.01
CA ALA A 156 3.18 -11.94 -10.66
C ALA A 156 3.43 -11.42 -12.08
N ALA A 157 4.44 -10.56 -12.26
CA ALA A 157 4.83 -10.02 -13.56
C ALA A 157 5.25 -11.11 -14.56
N GLN A 158 6.06 -12.08 -14.12
CA GLN A 158 6.48 -13.19 -15.00
C GLN A 158 5.30 -14.07 -15.41
N ARG A 159 4.42 -14.40 -14.45
CA ARG A 159 3.21 -15.17 -14.73
C ARG A 159 2.29 -14.46 -15.72
N LEU A 160 1.99 -13.19 -15.49
CA LEU A 160 1.12 -12.39 -16.36
C LEU A 160 1.75 -12.16 -17.74
N LYS A 161 3.08 -11.98 -17.82
CA LYS A 161 3.80 -11.93 -19.10
C LYS A 161 3.59 -13.20 -19.91
N GLY A 162 3.70 -14.37 -19.29
CA GLY A 162 3.44 -15.66 -19.95
C GLY A 162 2.00 -15.78 -20.47
N GLN A 163 1.03 -15.43 -19.63
CA GLN A 163 -0.40 -15.45 -20.02
C GLN A 163 -0.69 -14.47 -21.16
N PHE A 164 -0.16 -13.25 -21.10
CA PHE A 164 -0.37 -12.25 -22.15
C PHE A 164 0.34 -12.61 -23.45
N GLN A 165 1.51 -13.27 -23.37
CA GLN A 165 2.21 -13.77 -24.55
C GLN A 165 1.32 -14.72 -25.37
N GLU A 166 0.59 -15.63 -24.71
CA GLU A 166 -0.32 -16.54 -25.42
C GLU A 166 -1.43 -15.76 -26.16
N LEU A 167 -1.98 -14.72 -25.53
CA LEU A 167 -3.02 -13.88 -26.11
C LEU A 167 -2.48 -13.08 -27.31
N LEU A 168 -1.31 -12.48 -27.17
CA LEU A 168 -0.62 -11.75 -28.24
C LEU A 168 -0.27 -12.65 -29.42
N SER A 169 0.28 -13.84 -29.15
CA SER A 169 0.59 -14.83 -30.20
C SER A 169 -0.66 -15.22 -31.00
N LYS A 170 -1.81 -15.42 -30.32
CA LYS A 170 -3.10 -15.69 -30.99
C LYS A 170 -3.58 -14.52 -31.84
N ALA A 171 -3.31 -13.30 -31.41
CA ALA A 171 -3.64 -12.07 -32.14
C ALA A 171 -2.63 -11.72 -33.25
N GLY A 172 -1.59 -12.54 -33.48
CA GLY A 172 -0.61 -12.34 -34.54
C GLY A 172 0.56 -11.41 -34.17
N TYR A 173 0.71 -11.06 -32.90
CA TYR A 173 1.85 -10.28 -32.40
C TYR A 173 3.07 -11.16 -32.14
N GLY A 174 4.24 -10.52 -32.06
CA GLY A 174 5.51 -11.17 -31.78
C GLY A 174 5.73 -11.51 -30.30
N GLU A 175 6.98 -11.85 -29.97
CA GLU A 175 7.40 -12.11 -28.60
C GLU A 175 7.47 -10.80 -27.78
N ILE A 176 6.95 -10.83 -26.55
CA ILE A 176 7.03 -9.75 -25.57
C ILE A 176 8.50 -9.44 -25.24
N LYS A 177 8.86 -8.16 -25.39
CA LYS A 177 10.19 -7.60 -25.12
C LYS A 177 10.29 -6.89 -23.77
N THR A 178 9.22 -6.89 -22.97
CA THR A 178 9.21 -6.37 -21.60
C THR A 178 10.30 -7.03 -20.75
N THR A 179 11.16 -6.19 -20.18
CA THR A 179 12.16 -6.61 -19.18
C THR A 179 11.53 -6.60 -17.78
N ILE A 180 11.80 -7.61 -16.96
CA ILE A 180 11.28 -7.71 -15.58
C ILE A 180 12.47 -7.96 -14.65
N LYS A 181 12.69 -7.08 -13.67
CA LYS A 181 13.83 -7.16 -12.73
C LYS A 181 13.60 -6.30 -11.49
N PRO A 182 14.38 -6.44 -10.41
CA PRO A 182 14.22 -5.60 -9.22
C PRO A 182 14.57 -4.14 -9.52
N LEU A 183 13.85 -3.21 -8.91
CA LEU A 183 14.16 -1.79 -8.95
C LEU A 183 15.46 -1.52 -8.19
N GLN A 184 16.43 -0.88 -8.86
CA GLN A 184 17.66 -0.42 -8.22
C GLN A 184 17.53 1.02 -7.71
N GLN A 185 17.13 1.93 -8.58
CA GLN A 185 16.96 3.34 -8.27
C GLN A 185 15.89 3.95 -9.17
N PHE A 186 15.16 4.92 -8.62
CA PHE A 186 14.17 5.73 -9.32
C PHE A 186 14.54 7.21 -9.18
N HIS A 187 14.53 7.94 -10.29
CA HIS A 187 14.77 9.37 -10.33
C HIS A 187 13.49 10.08 -10.79
N PRO A 188 12.82 10.86 -9.93
CA PRO A 188 11.66 11.64 -10.36
C PRO A 188 12.02 12.56 -11.52
N ALA A 189 11.14 12.64 -12.52
CA ALA A 189 11.29 13.58 -13.62
C ALA A 189 11.02 15.01 -13.14
N GLU A 190 11.45 15.97 -13.94
CA GLU A 190 11.24 17.39 -13.71
C GLU A 190 9.74 17.73 -13.52
N THR A 191 9.43 18.73 -12.70
CA THR A 191 8.05 19.04 -12.27
C THR A 191 7.09 19.39 -13.41
N TYR A 192 7.62 19.81 -14.57
CA TYR A 192 6.82 20.09 -15.75
C TYR A 192 6.35 18.83 -16.49
N HIS A 193 6.94 17.66 -16.21
CA HIS A 193 6.49 16.37 -16.75
C HIS A 193 5.40 15.70 -15.93
N GLN A 194 5.31 16.00 -14.64
CA GLN A 194 4.26 15.46 -13.76
C GLN A 194 2.91 16.03 -14.16
N ASP A 195 1.83 15.24 -14.14
CA ASP A 195 0.48 15.65 -14.55
C ASP A 195 0.45 16.30 -15.96
N TYR A 196 1.35 15.93 -16.88
CA TYR A 196 1.57 16.71 -18.11
C TYR A 196 0.29 16.84 -18.95
N ILE A 197 -0.48 15.76 -19.12
CA ILE A 197 -1.72 15.76 -19.91
C ILE A 197 -2.85 16.53 -19.21
N LYS A 198 -2.87 16.55 -17.87
CA LYS A 198 -3.82 17.37 -17.12
C LYS A 198 -3.53 18.86 -17.27
N LYS A 199 -2.23 19.23 -17.29
CA LYS A 199 -1.76 20.60 -17.56
C LYS A 199 -1.93 21.00 -19.03
N ASN A 200 -1.85 20.02 -19.94
CA ASN A 200 -1.92 20.21 -21.39
C ASN A 200 -2.94 19.21 -21.99
N PRO A 201 -4.25 19.52 -21.97
CA PRO A 201 -5.29 18.57 -22.40
C PRO A 201 -5.17 18.09 -23.85
N ASN A 202 -4.58 18.91 -24.73
CA ASN A 202 -4.28 18.58 -26.13
C ASN A 202 -2.83 18.11 -26.33
N GLY A 203 -2.14 17.76 -25.24
CA GLY A 203 -0.77 17.29 -25.24
C GLY A 203 -0.63 15.92 -25.91
N TYR A 204 0.61 15.59 -26.28
CA TYR A 204 0.94 14.33 -26.92
C TYR A 204 0.64 13.13 -26.01
N CYS A 205 -0.34 12.32 -26.38
CA CYS A 205 -0.74 11.10 -25.68
C CYS A 205 -1.32 10.09 -26.68
N PRO A 206 -0.50 9.56 -27.59
CA PRO A 206 -0.95 8.53 -28.51
C PRO A 206 -1.33 7.25 -27.76
N ASP A 207 -2.41 6.60 -28.20
CA ASP A 207 -2.73 5.24 -27.78
C ASP A 207 -1.84 4.27 -28.57
N HIS A 208 -1.14 3.43 -27.83
CA HIS A 208 -0.22 2.43 -28.36
C HIS A 208 -0.60 1.01 -27.92
N SER A 209 -1.81 0.84 -27.38
CA SER A 209 -2.35 -0.46 -27.02
C SER A 209 -2.48 -1.39 -28.23
N THR A 210 -2.34 -2.69 -27.99
CA THR A 210 -2.51 -3.72 -29.02
C THR A 210 -3.98 -4.04 -29.32
N GLY A 211 -4.89 -3.57 -28.48
CA GLY A 211 -6.29 -3.99 -28.42
C GLY A 211 -6.52 -5.37 -27.79
N VAL A 212 -5.46 -6.10 -27.42
CA VAL A 212 -5.55 -7.39 -26.73
C VAL A 212 -5.72 -7.15 -25.23
N THR A 213 -6.74 -7.77 -24.64
CA THR A 213 -7.00 -7.70 -23.21
C THR A 213 -6.93 -9.08 -22.57
N PHE A 214 -6.59 -9.14 -21.28
CA PHE A 214 -6.87 -10.31 -20.48
C PHE A 214 -8.37 -10.55 -20.47
N GLU A 215 -8.79 -11.82 -20.39
CA GLU A 215 -10.19 -12.11 -20.11
C GLU A 215 -10.55 -11.47 -18.75
N LYS A 216 -11.68 -10.77 -18.71
CA LYS A 216 -12.22 -10.27 -17.45
C LYS A 216 -12.49 -11.48 -16.57
N SER A 217 -11.62 -11.73 -15.60
CA SER A 217 -11.94 -12.66 -14.53
C SER A 217 -13.21 -12.11 -13.89
N GLN A 218 -14.31 -12.86 -13.99
CA GLN A 218 -15.47 -12.64 -13.14
C GLN A 218 -15.02 -12.89 -11.71
N GLN A 219 -14.42 -11.88 -11.08
CA GLN A 219 -14.32 -11.85 -9.62
C GLN A 219 -15.78 -11.93 -9.14
N PRO A 220 -16.14 -12.90 -8.28
CA PRO A 220 -17.49 -12.99 -7.78
C PRO A 220 -17.85 -11.63 -7.18
N SER A 221 -18.82 -10.92 -7.78
CA SER A 221 -19.38 -9.73 -7.17
C SER A 221 -20.03 -10.16 -5.87
N VAL A 222 -19.49 -9.71 -4.74
CA VAL A 222 -20.08 -10.07 -3.45
C VAL A 222 -21.42 -9.35 -3.32
N ASP A 223 -22.47 -10.12 -3.05
CA ASP A 223 -23.81 -9.55 -2.88
C ASP A 223 -23.88 -8.74 -1.58
N ASN A 224 -24.12 -7.44 -1.73
CA ASN A 224 -24.31 -6.50 -0.64
C ASN A 224 -25.79 -6.16 -0.40
N SER A 225 -26.73 -6.79 -1.10
CA SER A 225 -28.16 -6.50 -1.00
C SER A 225 -28.70 -6.59 0.43
N ALA A 226 -28.17 -7.51 1.24
CA ALA A 226 -28.50 -7.63 2.66
C ALA A 226 -28.08 -6.38 3.46
N LEU A 227 -26.89 -5.82 3.19
CA LEU A 227 -26.35 -4.65 3.88
C LEU A 227 -27.13 -3.36 3.61
N LEU A 228 -28.00 -3.37 2.59
CA LEU A 228 -28.83 -2.22 2.19
C LEU A 228 -30.14 -2.11 2.99
N LYS A 229 -30.40 -2.99 3.96
CA LYS A 229 -31.64 -3.01 4.75
C LYS A 229 -31.37 -3.20 6.24
N GLY A 230 -31.80 -2.24 7.05
CA GLY A 230 -31.66 -2.25 8.50
C GLY A 230 -30.23 -2.09 8.98
N GLN A 231 -29.99 -2.48 10.23
CA GLN A 231 -28.71 -2.34 10.89
C GLN A 231 -27.73 -3.46 10.55
N HIS A 232 -26.50 -3.09 10.19
CA HIS A 232 -25.40 -4.02 9.94
C HIS A 232 -24.09 -3.50 10.54
N ILE A 233 -23.22 -4.42 10.95
CA ILE A 233 -21.80 -4.13 11.21
C ILE A 233 -21.02 -4.67 10.03
N LEU A 234 -20.32 -3.81 9.33
CA LEU A 234 -19.42 -4.18 8.25
C LEU A 234 -17.97 -4.00 8.72
N VAL A 235 -17.18 -5.07 8.64
CA VAL A 235 -15.75 -5.05 8.96
C VAL A 235 -14.98 -5.16 7.65
N LEU A 236 -14.26 -4.10 7.31
CA LEU A 236 -13.32 -4.10 6.21
C LEU A 236 -12.05 -4.83 6.63
N GLU A 237 -11.71 -5.87 5.90
CA GLU A 237 -10.52 -6.67 6.13
C GLU A 237 -9.63 -6.74 4.89
N ALA A 238 -8.49 -7.36 5.10
CA ALA A 238 -7.36 -7.37 4.19
C ALA A 238 -6.66 -8.72 4.28
N GLU A 239 -6.11 -9.18 3.16
CA GLU A 239 -5.18 -10.30 3.20
C GLU A 239 -3.96 -9.95 4.07
N HIS A 240 -3.55 -10.88 4.93
CA HIS A 240 -2.43 -10.74 5.85
C HIS A 240 -2.53 -9.49 6.73
N CYS A 241 -3.67 -9.32 7.41
CA CYS A 241 -3.93 -8.23 8.33
C CYS A 241 -3.91 -8.72 9.79
N PRO A 242 -2.80 -8.55 10.53
CA PRO A 242 -2.69 -9.02 11.91
C PRO A 242 -3.76 -8.41 12.83
N TYR A 243 -4.12 -7.16 12.60
CA TYR A 243 -5.16 -6.49 13.39
C TYR A 243 -6.57 -6.97 13.08
N CYS A 244 -6.82 -7.45 11.85
CA CYS A 244 -8.08 -8.05 11.46
C CYS A 244 -8.22 -9.43 12.12
N GLU A 245 -7.14 -10.22 12.12
CA GLU A 245 -7.07 -11.50 12.85
C GLU A 245 -7.27 -11.28 14.35
N GLN A 246 -6.61 -10.27 14.92
CA GLN A 246 -6.77 -9.91 16.33
C GLN A 246 -8.21 -9.50 16.65
N PHE A 247 -8.83 -8.63 15.85
CA PHE A 247 -10.23 -8.25 16.05
C PHE A 247 -11.18 -9.46 15.93
N ARG A 248 -10.91 -10.39 15.01
CA ARG A 248 -11.69 -11.63 14.90
C ARG A 248 -11.61 -12.46 16.17
N GLN A 249 -10.40 -12.64 16.73
CA GLN A 249 -10.18 -13.38 17.96
C GLN A 249 -10.83 -12.72 19.17
N ASP A 250 -10.66 -11.40 19.32
CA ASP A 250 -11.09 -10.69 20.53
C ASP A 250 -12.59 -10.37 20.55
N VAL A 251 -13.22 -10.24 19.37
CA VAL A 251 -14.59 -9.73 19.25
C VAL A 251 -15.44 -10.59 18.32
N ALA A 252 -15.05 -10.71 17.05
CA ALA A 252 -16.01 -11.16 16.02
C ALA A 252 -16.40 -12.64 16.14
N ASN A 253 -15.46 -13.51 16.51
CA ASN A 253 -15.71 -14.95 16.59
C ASN A 253 -16.71 -15.31 17.70
N ASP A 254 -16.73 -14.54 18.78
CA ASP A 254 -17.62 -14.75 19.93
C ASP A 254 -18.82 -13.79 19.95
N TYR A 255 -19.03 -13.03 18.87
CA TYR A 255 -20.10 -12.06 18.78
C TYR A 255 -21.49 -12.72 18.71
N GLN A 256 -22.34 -12.45 19.71
CA GLN A 256 -23.71 -12.98 19.81
C GLN A 256 -24.78 -11.87 19.74
N GLY A 257 -24.44 -10.71 19.16
CA GLY A 257 -25.36 -9.58 19.10
C GLY A 257 -26.40 -9.70 17.98
N SER A 258 -27.52 -9.01 18.15
CA SER A 258 -28.65 -9.02 17.20
C SER A 258 -28.38 -8.30 15.87
N ILE A 259 -27.32 -7.50 15.76
CA ILE A 259 -26.98 -6.78 14.54
C ILE A 259 -26.00 -7.65 13.76
N PRO A 260 -26.34 -8.12 12.55
CA PRO A 260 -25.47 -8.98 11.76
C PRO A 260 -24.11 -8.32 11.45
N MET A 261 -23.04 -9.09 11.61
CA MET A 261 -21.68 -8.69 11.25
C MET A 261 -21.27 -9.34 9.93
N SER A 262 -20.71 -8.57 9.01
CA SER A 262 -20.22 -9.03 7.71
C SER A 262 -18.80 -8.54 7.46
N PHE A 263 -18.03 -9.32 6.70
CA PHE A 263 -16.65 -8.98 6.33
C PHE A 263 -16.55 -8.76 4.82
N ARG A 264 -15.80 -7.74 4.40
CA ARG A 264 -15.55 -7.42 3.00
C ARG A 264 -14.12 -6.93 2.79
N LYS A 265 -13.60 -7.09 1.58
CA LYS A 265 -12.42 -6.38 1.08
C LYS A 265 -12.81 -5.02 0.51
N ALA A 266 -11.85 -4.12 0.31
CA ALA A 266 -12.14 -2.74 -0.13
C ALA A 266 -12.69 -2.67 -1.57
N ASN A 267 -12.48 -3.70 -2.37
CA ASN A 267 -13.07 -3.85 -3.71
C ASN A 267 -14.47 -4.50 -3.72
N GLU A 268 -15.03 -4.86 -2.55
CA GLU A 268 -16.33 -5.55 -2.42
C GLU A 268 -17.41 -4.64 -1.80
N LEU A 269 -17.25 -3.32 -1.91
CA LEU A 269 -18.10 -2.32 -1.23
C LEU A 269 -19.17 -1.70 -2.14
N GLU A 270 -19.43 -2.32 -3.28
CA GLU A 270 -20.39 -1.79 -4.27
C GLU A 270 -21.77 -1.58 -3.65
N GLY A 271 -22.39 -0.44 -3.98
CA GLY A 271 -23.73 -0.05 -3.51
C GLY A 271 -23.76 0.61 -2.13
N LEU A 272 -22.67 0.57 -1.36
CA LEU A 272 -22.60 1.15 -0.01
C LEU A 272 -22.22 2.63 -0.05
N LYS A 273 -22.72 3.41 0.92
CA LYS A 273 -22.38 4.83 1.09
C LYS A 273 -21.54 5.00 2.35
N LEU A 274 -20.23 5.01 2.17
CA LEU A 274 -19.24 5.08 3.25
C LEU A 274 -18.51 6.43 3.19
N ALA A 275 -18.35 7.06 4.36
CA ALA A 275 -17.61 8.30 4.55
C ALA A 275 -16.22 8.05 5.14
N THR A 276 -16.10 7.04 6.01
CA THR A 276 -14.81 6.64 6.57
C THR A 276 -13.93 6.03 5.48
N PRO A 277 -12.65 6.42 5.37
CA PRO A 277 -11.79 5.93 4.31
C PRO A 277 -11.50 4.42 4.38
N THR A 278 -11.46 3.78 3.22
CA THR A 278 -11.30 2.32 3.05
C THR A 278 -9.85 1.85 2.93
N TRP A 279 -8.87 2.72 3.19
CA TRP A 279 -7.45 2.40 3.03
C TRP A 279 -6.79 1.76 4.27
N ALA A 280 -7.47 1.78 5.42
CA ALA A 280 -7.03 1.19 6.66
C ALA A 280 -7.81 -0.10 6.95
N THR A 281 -7.15 -1.12 7.51
CA THR A 281 -7.84 -2.31 8.05
C THR A 281 -7.32 -2.68 9.45
N PRO A 282 -8.15 -3.28 10.32
CA PRO A 282 -9.60 -3.38 10.13
C PRO A 282 -10.23 -1.99 10.15
N THR A 283 -11.28 -1.79 9.37
CA THR A 283 -12.15 -0.60 9.53
C THR A 283 -13.56 -1.10 9.78
N LEU A 284 -14.16 -0.67 10.88
CA LEU A 284 -15.51 -1.06 11.25
C LEU A 284 -16.47 0.05 10.81
N TYR A 285 -17.53 -0.34 10.13
CA TYR A 285 -18.64 0.52 9.75
C TYR A 285 -19.90 0.01 10.42
N PHE A 286 -20.64 0.91 11.06
CA PHE A 286 -21.98 0.66 11.58
C PHE A 286 -22.96 1.27 10.58
N LEU A 287 -23.71 0.42 9.88
CA LEU A 287 -24.52 0.77 8.72
C LEU A 287 -26.01 0.71 9.05
N GLU A 288 -26.77 1.68 8.59
CA GLU A 288 -28.23 1.65 8.50
C GLU A 288 -28.63 1.80 7.03
N ASP A 289 -29.37 0.83 6.48
CA ASP A 289 -29.82 0.84 5.08
C ASP A 289 -28.69 1.13 4.06
N GLY A 290 -27.53 0.50 4.25
CA GLY A 290 -26.36 0.65 3.38
C GLY A 290 -25.59 1.96 3.54
N LYS A 291 -25.96 2.80 4.50
CA LYS A 291 -25.29 4.09 4.80
C LYS A 291 -24.56 4.02 6.12
N GLU A 292 -23.30 4.46 6.12
CA GLU A 292 -22.52 4.61 7.34
C GLU A 292 -23.17 5.60 8.31
N GLN A 293 -23.39 5.16 9.55
CA GLN A 293 -23.78 6.00 10.68
C GLN A 293 -22.60 6.29 11.61
N ALA A 294 -21.66 5.35 11.70
CA ALA A 294 -20.40 5.54 12.41
C ALA A 294 -19.31 4.65 11.78
N GLY A 295 -18.07 5.12 11.83
CA GLY A 295 -16.90 4.39 11.35
C GLY A 295 -15.74 4.47 12.35
N HIS A 296 -14.91 3.43 12.37
CA HIS A 296 -13.69 3.39 13.17
C HIS A 296 -12.58 2.69 12.39
N GLN A 297 -11.48 3.40 12.17
CA GLN A 297 -10.30 2.85 11.50
C GLN A 297 -9.31 2.28 12.52
N GLY A 298 -8.76 1.11 12.20
CA GLY A 298 -7.81 0.39 13.04
C GLY A 298 -8.49 -0.57 14.02
N TYR A 299 -7.66 -1.24 14.81
CA TYR A 299 -8.13 -2.18 15.83
C TYR A 299 -9.10 -1.50 16.81
N MET A 300 -10.16 -2.22 17.19
CA MET A 300 -11.14 -1.79 18.18
C MET A 300 -11.18 -2.85 19.29
N SER A 301 -10.90 -2.45 20.53
CA SER A 301 -10.97 -3.36 21.68
C SER A 301 -12.42 -3.83 21.93
N PRO A 302 -12.63 -4.95 22.62
CA PRO A 302 -13.98 -5.41 22.99
C PRO A 302 -14.81 -4.33 23.70
N GLU A 303 -14.23 -3.61 24.65
CA GLU A 303 -14.93 -2.56 25.41
C GLU A 303 -15.37 -1.41 24.51
N ALA A 304 -14.46 -0.95 23.63
CA ALA A 304 -14.75 0.10 22.67
C ALA A 304 -15.85 -0.35 21.69
N PHE A 305 -15.77 -1.59 21.21
CA PHE A 305 -16.75 -2.18 20.31
C PHE A 305 -18.15 -2.24 20.91
N TYR A 306 -18.30 -2.82 22.10
CA TYR A 306 -19.62 -2.94 22.73
C TYR A 306 -20.20 -1.58 23.15
N LYS A 307 -19.34 -0.61 23.50
CA LYS A 307 -19.76 0.77 23.75
C LYS A 307 -20.33 1.43 22.49
N THR A 308 -19.60 1.35 21.38
CA THR A 308 -20.05 1.91 20.09
C THR A 308 -21.30 1.20 19.59
N LEU A 309 -21.36 -0.13 19.70
CA LEU A 309 -22.54 -0.93 19.33
C LEU A 309 -23.79 -0.51 20.10
N LYS A 310 -23.66 -0.23 21.41
CA LYS A 310 -24.78 0.25 22.24
C LYS A 310 -25.28 1.62 21.78
N GLN A 311 -24.36 2.53 21.44
CA GLN A 311 -24.72 3.85 20.93
C GLN A 311 -25.42 3.74 19.57
N PHE A 312 -24.88 2.91 18.68
CA PHE A 312 -25.45 2.67 17.36
C PHE A 312 -26.88 2.11 17.45
N LYS A 313 -27.11 1.11 18.32
CA LYS A 313 -28.46 0.56 18.58
C LYS A 313 -29.47 1.62 18.99
N ASN A 314 -29.07 2.55 19.86
CA ASN A 314 -29.95 3.57 20.42
C ASN A 314 -30.16 4.77 19.46
N GLY A 315 -29.26 4.99 18.51
CA GLY A 315 -29.34 6.06 17.51
C GLY A 315 -30.43 5.86 16.47
N SER A 316 -30.77 4.60 16.14
CA SER A 316 -31.83 4.28 15.16
C SER A 316 -33.24 4.28 15.76
N SER A 317 -33.39 4.30 17.09
CA SER A 317 -34.70 4.38 17.78
C SER A 317 -35.28 5.80 17.90
N ALA A 318 -34.72 6.78 17.19
CA ALA A 318 -35.13 8.19 17.23
C ALA A 318 -35.67 8.72 15.88
N GLN A 319 -36.18 7.85 15.01
CA GLN A 319 -37.01 8.24 13.86
C GLN A 319 -38.50 8.00 14.14
#